data_AF-W1EUK6-F1
#
_entry.id   AF-W1EUK6-F1
#
_cell.length_a   1.000
_cell.length_b   1.000
_cell.length_c   1.000
_cell.angle_alpha   90.00
_cell.angle_beta   90.00
_cell.angle_gamma   90.00
#
_symmetry.space_group_name_H-M   'P 1'
#
loop_
_entity.id
_entity.type
_entity.pdbx_description
1 polymer ?
#
loop_
_entity_poly.entity_id
_entity_poly.type
_entity_poly.pdbx_seq_one_letter_code
_entity_poly.pdbx_strand_id
1 'polypeptide(L)'
;MFEYHLEGEIHHEFNRHGARYPSYNTIVGSGENGCILHYTENECEMRDGDLVLIDAGCEYKGYAGDITRTFPVNGKFTQAQREIYGIVLESLETSLRLYRPGTSILEVTGEVVRIMISGLVKLGILKGEVDELITQKRPSSFLYAWS
;
A
#
# COMPACT_ATOMS: atom_id res chain seq x y z
N MET A 1 16.73 7.68 11.30
CA MET A 1 17.03 6.29 10.89
C MET A 1 16.97 6.25 9.37
N PHE A 2 17.73 5.38 8.73
CA PHE A 2 17.57 5.08 7.30
C PHE A 2 16.54 3.98 7.08
N GLU A 3 15.95 3.93 5.89
CA GLU A 3 14.98 2.91 5.45
C GLU A 3 15.47 1.48 5.72
N TYR A 4 16.72 1.15 5.34
CA TYR A 4 17.31 -0.18 5.59
C TYR A 4 17.38 -0.60 7.07
N HIS A 5 17.27 0.33 8.03
CA HIS A 5 17.20 -0.06 9.44
C HIS A 5 15.88 -0.79 9.73
N LEU A 6 14.77 -0.36 9.13
CA LEU A 6 13.49 -1.04 9.29
C LEU A 6 13.49 -2.39 8.56
N GLU A 7 14.13 -2.48 7.38
CA GLU A 7 14.37 -3.76 6.71
C GLU A 7 15.10 -4.75 7.65
N GLY A 8 16.17 -4.28 8.30
CA GLY A 8 16.93 -5.09 9.26
C GLY A 8 16.09 -5.60 10.43
N GLU A 9 15.26 -4.74 11.04
CA GLU A 9 14.35 -5.13 12.13
C GLU A 9 13.33 -6.19 11.66
N ILE A 10 12.79 -6.03 10.45
CA ILE A 10 11.83 -6.97 9.86
C ILE A 10 12.49 -8.33 9.61
N HIS A 11 13.68 -8.37 9.01
CA HIS A 11 14.39 -9.62 8.74
C HIS A 11 14.82 -10.32 10.03
N HIS A 12 15.23 -9.55 11.05
CA HIS A 12 15.50 -10.08 12.37
C HIS A 12 14.26 -10.73 12.99
N GLU A 13 13.10 -10.08 12.88
CA GLU A 13 11.80 -10.60 13.33
C GLU A 13 11.41 -11.89 12.57
N PHE A 14 11.58 -11.92 11.24
CA PHE A 14 11.34 -13.13 10.46
C PHE A 14 12.23 -14.28 10.91
N ASN A 15 13.53 -14.00 11.08
CA ASN A 15 14.53 -14.98 11.45
C ASN A 15 14.22 -15.63 12.80
N ARG A 16 13.87 -14.84 13.83
CA ARG A 16 13.62 -15.36 15.18
C ARG A 16 12.40 -16.28 15.28
N HIS A 17 11.49 -16.25 14.30
CA HIS A 17 10.35 -17.18 14.20
C HIS A 17 10.60 -18.35 13.23
N GLY A 18 11.82 -18.47 12.69
CA GLY A 18 12.23 -19.58 11.82
C GLY A 18 11.96 -19.36 10.33
N ALA A 19 11.53 -18.15 9.92
CA ALA A 19 11.47 -17.75 8.52
C ALA A 19 12.80 -17.07 8.14
N ARG A 20 13.74 -17.86 7.58
CA ARG A 20 15.12 -17.40 7.36
C ARG A 20 15.28 -16.38 6.22
N TYR A 21 14.31 -16.33 5.32
CA TYR A 21 14.36 -15.50 4.13
C TYR A 21 13.02 -14.76 3.96
N PRO A 22 13.05 -13.53 3.41
CA PRO A 22 11.83 -12.90 2.96
C PRO A 22 11.30 -13.60 1.69
N SER A 23 10.01 -13.46 1.40
CA SER A 23 9.37 -14.01 0.20
C SER A 23 9.65 -13.19 -1.06
N TYR A 24 10.04 -11.93 -0.90
CA TYR A 24 10.45 -10.98 -1.94
C TYR A 24 11.38 -9.92 -1.34
N ASN A 25 12.04 -9.10 -2.17
CA ASN A 25 12.89 -8.02 -1.68
C ASN A 25 12.05 -7.01 -0.89
N THR A 26 12.43 -6.76 0.36
CA THR A 26 11.70 -5.86 1.25
C THR A 26 11.73 -4.43 0.73
N ILE A 27 10.57 -3.79 0.69
CA ILE A 27 10.39 -2.41 0.26
C ILE A 27 10.22 -1.56 1.51
N VAL A 28 11.08 -0.56 1.69
CA VAL A 28 10.92 0.47 2.73
C VAL A 28 11.04 1.84 2.06
N GLY A 29 9.93 2.34 1.52
CA GLY A 29 9.87 3.62 0.81
C GLY A 29 9.37 4.74 1.72
N SER A 30 10.26 5.66 2.12
CA SER A 30 9.90 6.87 2.85
C SER A 30 9.75 8.08 1.94
N GLY A 31 8.88 9.03 2.33
CA GLY A 31 8.62 10.24 1.55
C GLY A 31 8.15 9.91 0.12
N GLU A 32 8.81 10.50 -0.88
CA GLU A 32 8.51 10.28 -2.30
C GLU A 32 8.79 8.84 -2.77
N ASN A 33 9.69 8.11 -2.10
CA ASN A 33 10.01 6.72 -2.45
C ASN A 33 8.78 5.80 -2.28
N GLY A 34 7.83 6.15 -1.42
CA GLY A 34 6.55 5.44 -1.29
C GLY A 34 5.67 5.48 -2.55
N CYS A 35 6.01 6.32 -3.54
CA CYS A 35 5.35 6.36 -4.85
C CYS A 35 5.96 5.39 -5.88
N ILE A 36 7.12 4.78 -5.60
CA ILE A 36 7.78 3.80 -6.46
C ILE A 36 7.37 2.40 -5.98
N LEU A 37 6.57 1.70 -6.79
CA LEU A 37 5.88 0.47 -6.35
C LEU A 37 6.82 -0.67 -5.92
N HIS A 38 7.97 -0.82 -6.57
CA HIS A 38 8.98 -1.83 -6.24
C HIS A 38 10.31 -1.19 -5.82
N TYR A 39 10.24 -0.18 -4.94
CA TYR A 39 11.41 0.49 -4.37
C TYR A 39 12.19 -0.43 -3.43
N THR A 40 13.43 -0.78 -3.77
CA THR A 40 14.22 -1.74 -2.98
C THR A 40 15.63 -1.23 -2.66
N GLU A 41 15.93 0.00 -3.04
CA GLU A 41 17.19 0.66 -2.74
C GLU A 41 17.34 0.89 -1.23
N ASN A 42 16.23 1.21 -0.54
CA ASN A 42 16.14 1.38 0.92
C ASN A 42 17.27 2.25 1.51
N GLU A 43 17.73 3.24 0.74
CA GLU A 43 18.98 3.97 0.99
C GLU A 43 18.76 5.36 1.58
N CYS A 44 17.51 5.83 1.67
CA CYS A 44 17.21 7.18 2.13
C CYS A 44 17.11 7.28 3.66
N GLU A 45 17.50 8.44 4.17
CA GLU A 45 17.24 8.82 5.55
C GLU A 45 15.76 9.23 5.69
N MET A 46 15.03 8.55 6.58
CA MET A 46 13.62 8.86 6.83
C MET A 46 13.49 10.20 7.57
N ARG A 47 12.73 11.14 7.01
CA ARG A 47 12.59 12.50 7.52
C ARG A 47 11.37 12.68 8.43
N ASP A 48 11.48 13.62 9.37
CA ASP A 48 10.33 14.08 10.14
C ASP A 48 9.32 14.73 9.20
N GLY A 49 8.03 14.37 9.36
CA GLY A 49 6.95 14.81 8.51
C GLY A 49 6.62 13.85 7.37
N ASP A 50 7.52 12.92 7.01
CA ASP A 50 7.25 11.95 5.95
C ASP A 50 6.39 10.78 6.44
N LEU A 51 5.75 10.12 5.47
CA LEU A 51 5.27 8.74 5.64
C LEU A 51 6.40 7.76 5.29
N VAL A 52 6.33 6.56 5.85
CA VAL A 52 7.07 5.39 5.36
C VAL A 52 6.07 4.30 5.00
N LEU A 53 6.20 3.76 3.79
CA LEU A 53 5.51 2.57 3.31
C LEU A 53 6.47 1.40 3.41
N ILE A 54 6.04 0.35 4.11
CA ILE A 54 6.77 -0.90 4.23
C ILE A 54 5.94 -1.96 3.53
N ASP A 55 6.53 -2.62 2.55
CA ASP A 55 6.01 -3.85 1.95
C ASP A 55 6.99 -4.98 2.20
N ALA A 56 6.59 -5.92 3.06
CA ALA A 56 7.46 -7.00 3.48
C ALA A 56 6.70 -8.27 3.83
N GLY A 57 7.27 -9.40 3.42
CA GLY A 57 6.72 -10.72 3.64
C GLY A 57 7.82 -11.72 3.95
N CYS A 58 7.54 -12.65 4.86
CA CYS A 58 8.46 -13.75 5.14
C CYS A 58 8.10 -14.97 4.29
N GLU A 59 9.11 -15.77 3.92
CA GLU A 59 8.88 -17.13 3.42
C GLU A 59 9.01 -18.12 4.58
N TYR A 60 7.94 -18.84 4.88
CA TYR A 60 7.93 -19.86 5.91
C TYR A 60 7.43 -21.20 5.35
N LYS A 61 8.30 -22.21 5.38
CA LYS A 61 8.03 -23.55 4.82
C LYS A 61 7.56 -23.50 3.36
N GLY A 62 8.08 -22.55 2.57
CA GLY A 62 7.72 -22.33 1.17
C GLY A 62 6.42 -21.55 0.94
N TYR A 63 5.74 -21.08 1.99
CA TYR A 63 4.57 -20.19 1.87
C TYR A 63 4.99 -18.74 2.12
N ALA A 64 4.48 -17.84 1.28
CA ALA A 64 4.74 -16.40 1.38
C ALA A 64 3.71 -15.72 2.30
N GLY A 65 4.20 -14.97 3.29
CA GLY A 65 3.49 -13.79 3.77
C GLY A 65 3.70 -12.62 2.80
N ASP A 66 2.77 -11.67 2.80
CA ASP A 66 2.79 -10.47 1.97
C ASP A 66 1.94 -9.41 2.69
N ILE A 67 2.57 -8.36 3.21
CA ILE A 67 1.93 -7.33 4.03
C ILE A 67 2.54 -5.97 3.71
N THR A 68 1.67 -5.03 3.34
CA THR A 68 2.01 -3.61 3.27
C THR A 68 1.43 -2.82 4.46
N ARG A 69 2.21 -1.91 5.05
CA ARG A 69 1.74 -0.90 6.02
C ARG A 69 2.38 0.45 5.72
N THR A 70 1.60 1.51 5.88
CA THR A 70 2.08 2.90 5.75
C THR A 70 1.78 3.68 7.02
N PHE A 71 2.77 4.37 7.56
CA PHE A 71 2.63 5.15 8.79
C PHE A 71 3.58 6.36 8.81
N PRO A 72 3.28 7.41 9.59
CA PRO A 72 4.14 8.58 9.72
C PRO A 72 5.44 8.24 10.45
N VAL A 73 6.57 8.69 9.90
CA VAL A 73 7.91 8.48 10.49
C VAL A 73 7.99 9.05 11.90
N ASN A 74 7.31 10.18 12.15
CA ASN A 74 7.27 10.86 13.44
C ASN A 74 6.11 10.39 14.36
N GLY A 75 5.35 9.37 13.96
CA GLY A 75 4.24 8.81 14.74
C GLY A 75 2.93 9.60 14.71
N LYS A 76 2.82 10.71 13.96
CA LYS A 76 1.58 11.49 13.83
C LYS A 76 1.25 11.82 12.39
N PHE A 77 0.07 11.38 11.94
CA PHE A 77 -0.43 11.75 10.61
C PHE A 77 -0.71 13.25 10.56
N THR A 78 -0.27 13.90 9.49
CA THR A 78 -0.80 15.22 9.10
C THR A 78 -2.22 15.05 8.55
N GLN A 79 -2.94 16.17 8.42
CA GLN A 79 -4.29 16.14 7.84
C GLN A 79 -4.27 15.56 6.41
N ALA A 80 -3.39 16.04 5.54
CA ALA A 80 -3.30 15.57 4.15
C ALA A 80 -2.95 14.07 4.08
N GLN A 81 -2.02 13.60 4.92
CA GLN A 81 -1.68 12.17 4.99
C GLN A 81 -2.88 11.35 5.46
N ARG A 82 -3.61 11.82 6.48
CA ARG A 82 -4.78 11.13 7.03
C ARG A 82 -5.92 11.05 6.02
N GLU A 83 -6.13 12.10 5.23
CA GLU A 83 -7.15 12.15 4.18
C GLU A 83 -6.92 11.09 3.11
N ILE A 84 -5.70 10.97 2.58
CA ILE A 84 -5.35 9.93 1.61
C ILE A 84 -5.39 8.54 2.25
N TYR A 85 -4.80 8.38 3.44
CA TYR A 85 -4.80 7.11 4.17
C TYR A 85 -6.23 6.60 4.42
N GLY A 86 -7.16 7.51 4.76
CA GLY A 86 -8.56 7.16 4.99
C GLY A 86 -9.24 6.53 3.77
N ILE A 87 -8.98 7.05 2.57
CA ILE A 87 -9.54 6.51 1.32
C ILE A 87 -9.02 5.08 1.07
N VAL A 88 -7.72 4.86 1.29
CA VAL A 88 -7.09 3.54 1.11
C VAL A 88 -7.59 2.55 2.15
N LEU A 89 -7.72 2.98 3.41
CA LEU A 89 -8.26 2.14 4.48
C LEU A 89 -9.72 1.74 4.21
N GLU A 90 -10.57 2.68 3.79
CA GLU A 90 -11.97 2.40 3.42
C GLU A 90 -12.05 1.38 2.28
N SER A 91 -11.16 1.49 1.29
CA SER A 91 -11.04 0.56 0.17
C SER A 91 -10.67 -0.85 0.64
N LEU A 92 -9.67 -0.99 1.53
CA LEU A 92 -9.27 -2.27 2.11
C LEU A 92 -10.39 -2.89 2.96
N GLU A 93 -10.95 -2.13 3.90
CA GLU A 93 -12.02 -2.62 4.79
C GLU A 93 -13.27 -3.04 4.00
N THR A 94 -13.61 -2.31 2.94
CA THR A 94 -14.72 -2.69 2.04
C THR A 94 -14.39 -3.97 1.29
N SER A 95 -13.19 -4.09 0.74
CA SER A 95 -12.75 -5.30 0.05
C SER A 95 -12.82 -6.53 0.97
N LEU A 96 -12.35 -6.42 2.21
CA LEU A 96 -12.42 -7.49 3.22
C LEU A 96 -13.86 -7.93 3.52
N ARG A 97 -14.83 -7.01 3.48
CA ARG A 97 -16.26 -7.34 3.65
C ARG A 97 -16.87 -8.00 2.42
N LEU A 98 -16.37 -7.66 1.22
CA LEU A 98 -16.93 -8.15 -0.04
C LEU A 98 -16.41 -9.54 -0.42
N TYR A 99 -15.14 -9.85 -0.11
CA TYR A 99 -14.54 -11.13 -0.46
C TYR A 99 -15.27 -12.32 0.18
N ARG A 100 -15.88 -13.14 -0.68
CA ARG A 100 -16.62 -14.37 -0.34
C ARG A 100 -16.76 -15.27 -1.59
N PRO A 101 -17.04 -16.58 -1.45
CA PRO A 101 -17.34 -17.42 -2.60
C PRO A 101 -18.47 -16.83 -3.47
N GLY A 102 -18.25 -16.82 -4.79
CA GLY A 102 -19.19 -16.26 -5.76
C GLY A 102 -18.92 -14.81 -6.19
N THR A 103 -18.02 -14.08 -5.53
CA THR A 103 -17.50 -12.80 -6.04
C THR A 103 -16.23 -13.01 -6.87
N SER A 104 -15.69 -11.94 -7.46
CA SER A 104 -14.42 -11.95 -8.19
C SER A 104 -13.55 -10.74 -7.84
N ILE A 105 -12.24 -10.85 -8.07
CA ILE A 105 -11.31 -9.73 -7.92
C ILE A 105 -11.76 -8.53 -8.77
N LEU A 106 -12.27 -8.78 -9.98
CA LEU A 106 -12.77 -7.73 -10.87
C LEU A 106 -13.94 -6.95 -10.25
N GLU A 107 -14.88 -7.66 -9.64
CA GLU A 107 -16.05 -7.04 -8.96
C GLU A 107 -15.60 -6.18 -7.77
N VAL A 108 -14.76 -6.74 -6.89
CA VAL A 108 -14.24 -6.00 -5.73
C VAL A 108 -13.39 -4.81 -6.15
N THR A 109 -12.60 -4.95 -7.22
CA THR A 109 -11.80 -3.85 -7.79
C THR A 109 -12.70 -2.71 -8.29
N GLY A 110 -13.87 -3.02 -8.86
CA GLY A 110 -14.85 -2.00 -9.26
C GLY A 110 -15.30 -1.14 -8.08
N GLU A 111 -15.59 -1.76 -6.94
CA GLU A 111 -15.97 -1.06 -5.70
C GLU A 111 -14.81 -0.23 -5.14
N VAL A 112 -13.59 -0.77 -5.13
CA VAL A 112 -12.38 -0.03 -4.72
C VAL A 112 -12.15 1.20 -5.60
N VAL A 113 -12.24 1.05 -6.92
CA VAL A 113 -12.07 2.16 -7.87
C VAL A 113 -13.11 3.26 -7.61
N ARG A 114 -14.36 2.90 -7.32
CA ARG A 114 -15.40 3.85 -6.96
C ARG A 114 -15.07 4.60 -5.67
N ILE A 115 -14.62 3.92 -4.62
CA ILE A 115 -14.19 4.54 -3.35
C ILE A 115 -13.03 5.51 -3.60
N MET A 116 -11.99 5.07 -4.30
CA MET A 116 -10.82 5.88 -4.62
C MET A 116 -11.19 7.14 -5.39
N ILE A 117 -11.93 7.01 -6.50
CA ILE A 117 -12.34 8.16 -7.32
C ILE A 117 -13.22 9.11 -6.52
N SER A 118 -14.21 8.60 -5.78
CA SER A 118 -15.09 9.43 -4.95
C SER A 118 -14.31 10.19 -3.89
N GLY A 119 -13.36 9.54 -3.22
CA GLY A 119 -12.49 10.16 -2.23
C GLY A 119 -11.62 11.26 -2.83
N LEU A 120 -10.97 10.99 -3.97
CA LEU A 120 -10.12 11.96 -4.65
C LEU A 120 -10.90 13.17 -5.19
N VAL A 121 -12.16 12.98 -5.63
CA VAL A 121 -13.05 14.09 -6.00
C VAL A 121 -13.43 14.94 -4.78
N LYS A 122 -13.77 14.31 -3.65
CA LYS A 122 -14.08 15.03 -2.39
C LYS A 122 -12.92 15.87 -1.89
N LEU A 123 -11.68 15.41 -2.07
CA LEU A 123 -10.47 16.15 -1.73
C LEU A 123 -10.06 17.21 -2.78
N GLY A 124 -10.78 17.30 -3.90
CA GLY A 124 -10.46 18.24 -4.99
C GLY A 124 -9.23 17.87 -5.83
N ILE A 125 -8.68 16.66 -5.66
CA ILE A 125 -7.54 16.13 -6.42
C ILE A 125 -7.99 15.74 -7.83
N LEU A 126 -9.14 15.06 -7.94
CA LEU A 126 -9.84 14.85 -9.21
C LEU A 126 -11.00 15.83 -9.32
N LYS A 127 -11.37 16.20 -10.56
CA LYS A 127 -12.46 17.12 -10.86
C LYS A 127 -13.35 16.50 -11.92
N GLY A 128 -14.66 16.47 -11.66
CA GLY A 128 -15.67 15.90 -12.56
C GLY A 128 -16.64 14.98 -11.83
N GLU A 129 -17.58 14.42 -12.58
CA GLU A 129 -18.57 13.47 -12.06
C GLU A 129 -17.95 12.08 -11.88
N VAL A 130 -18.26 11.42 -10.76
CA VAL A 130 -17.62 10.16 -10.35
C VAL A 130 -17.82 9.04 -11.38
N ASP A 131 -19.05 8.86 -11.89
CA ASP A 131 -19.34 7.79 -12.84
C ASP A 131 -18.68 8.02 -14.22
N GLU A 132 -18.52 9.27 -14.63
CA GLU A 132 -17.77 9.62 -15.85
C GLU A 132 -16.29 9.30 -15.69
N LEU A 133 -15.71 9.67 -14.54
CA LEU A 133 -14.30 9.39 -14.22
C LEU A 133 -13.99 7.89 -14.14
N ILE A 134 -14.91 7.09 -13.59
CA ILE A 134 -14.80 5.62 -13.56
C ILE A 134 -14.80 5.05 -14.98
N THR A 135 -15.70 5.54 -15.84
CA THR A 135 -15.84 5.02 -17.21
C THR A 135 -14.63 5.36 -18.09
N GLN A 136 -14.05 6.55 -17.91
CA GLN A 136 -12.88 7.00 -18.66
C GLN A 136 -11.60 6.24 -18.29
N LYS A 137 -11.46 5.83 -17.03
CA LYS A 137 -10.29 5.08 -16.55
C LYS A 137 -10.54 3.58 -16.69
N ARG A 138 -10.18 3.02 -17.84
CA ARG A 138 -10.17 1.55 -18.05
C ARG A 138 -9.31 0.87 -16.97
N PRO A 139 -9.72 -0.29 -16.40
CA PRO A 139 -9.01 -0.96 -15.31
C PRO A 139 -7.59 -1.46 -15.64
N SER A 140 -7.13 -1.33 -16.89
CA SER A 140 -5.90 -1.96 -17.35
C SER A 140 -4.65 -1.40 -16.68
N SER A 141 -4.55 -0.10 -16.38
CA SER A 141 -3.30 0.46 -15.84
C SER A 141 -3.05 0.15 -14.36
N PHE A 142 -4.09 -0.19 -13.58
CA PHE A 142 -3.93 -0.53 -12.16
C PHE A 142 -3.50 -2.00 -11.95
N LEU A 143 -3.87 -2.89 -12.88
CA LEU A 143 -3.59 -4.33 -12.82
C LEU A 143 -2.19 -4.71 -13.34
N TYR A 144 -1.61 -3.96 -14.27
CA TYR A 144 -0.27 -4.26 -14.83
C TYR A 144 0.90 -3.68 -14.01
N ALA A 145 0.61 -3.03 -12.89
CA ALA A 145 1.65 -2.49 -12.03
C ALA A 145 2.24 -3.54 -11.04
N TRP A 146 1.62 -4.72 -10.98
CA TRP A 146 1.94 -5.84 -10.09
C TRP A 146 2.56 -7.05 -10.80
N SER A 147 2.94 -6.92 -12.08
CA SER A 147 3.57 -7.98 -12.89
C SER A 147 5.02 -7.66 -13.23
#